data_AF-A0A0G1XRP6-F1
#
_entry.id   AF-A0A0G1XRP6-F1
#
_cell.length_a   1.000
_cell.length_b   1.000
_cell.length_c   1.000
_cell.angle_alpha   90.00
_cell.angle_beta   90.00
_cell.angle_gamma   90.00
#
_symmetry.space_group_name_H-M   'P 1'
#
loop_
_entity.id
_entity.type
_entity.pdbx_description
1 polymer ?
#
loop_
_entity_poly.entity_id
_entity_poly.type
_entity_poly.pdbx_seq_one_letter_code
_entity_poly.pdbx_strand_id
1 'polypeptide(L)'
;MLKVSVGKNAQGEELKWQELSGEELVAMAATEALFGGDQTFVLEGALYSERGEEFLDLLEVFAESPHTFIFVEQKLLKAEADALKKAGATIEIEKAVKKDYVFDNFGVAGALGRKDKKSLWLGLTASFRAGEKAEAVAGLLCWKARAMKDVKLSRELVKLYHDSHRGVGDLELLLERFALKL
;
A
#
# COMPACT_ATOMS: atom_id res chain seq x y z
N MET A 1 4.47 -4.98 3.70
CA MET A 1 5.91 -4.81 3.49
C MET A 1 6.59 -5.65 4.54
N LEU A 2 7.60 -6.43 4.20
CA LEU A 2 8.36 -7.22 5.16
C LEU A 2 9.49 -6.32 5.67
N LYS A 3 9.66 -6.17 6.98
CA LYS A 3 10.78 -5.43 7.59
C LYS A 3 11.66 -6.43 8.33
N VAL A 4 12.84 -6.73 7.80
CA VAL A 4 13.78 -7.62 8.48
C VAL A 4 14.87 -6.77 9.10
N SER A 5 14.98 -6.75 10.42
CA SER A 5 16.02 -6.02 11.13
C SER A 5 17.14 -6.96 11.57
N VAL A 6 18.35 -6.70 11.13
CA VAL A 6 19.58 -7.31 11.64
C VAL A 6 20.24 -6.29 12.56
N GLY A 7 20.25 -6.49 13.88
CA GLY A 7 20.90 -5.58 14.85
C GLY A 7 19.97 -5.04 15.95
N LYS A 8 20.53 -4.27 16.88
CA LYS A 8 19.92 -3.94 18.19
C LYS A 8 19.08 -2.65 18.23
N ASN A 9 19.08 -1.78 17.21
CA ASN A 9 18.42 -0.48 17.31
C ASN A 9 17.54 -0.10 16.09
N ALA A 10 16.28 0.25 16.37
CA ALA A 10 15.21 0.45 15.40
C ALA A 10 15.05 1.90 14.85
N GLN A 11 16.09 2.73 14.92
CA GLN A 11 16.04 4.10 14.36
C GLN A 11 17.35 4.45 13.66
N GLY A 12 17.32 4.65 12.34
CA GLY A 12 18.41 5.27 11.60
C GLY A 12 18.05 5.65 10.17
N GLU A 13 19.06 6.19 9.50
CA GLU A 13 18.96 6.90 8.23
C GLU A 13 18.51 5.97 7.09
N GLU A 14 17.55 6.46 6.32
CA GLU A 14 16.96 5.77 5.17
C GLU A 14 17.90 5.93 3.96
N LEU A 15 18.54 4.84 3.51
CA LEU A 15 19.49 4.87 2.39
C LEU A 15 18.97 4.05 1.21
N LYS A 16 18.81 4.72 0.06
CA LYS A 16 18.33 4.06 -1.16
C LYS A 16 19.45 3.22 -1.78
N TRP A 17 19.31 1.90 -1.69
CA TRP A 17 20.21 0.88 -2.24
C TRP A 17 20.51 1.01 -3.74
N GLN A 18 19.66 1.71 -4.51
CA GLN A 18 19.81 1.86 -5.97
C GLN A 18 21.03 2.70 -6.39
N GLU A 19 21.63 3.48 -5.48
CA GLU A 19 22.74 4.40 -5.81
C GLU A 19 24.10 3.97 -5.22
N LEU A 20 24.18 2.83 -4.52
CA LEU A 20 25.40 2.39 -3.81
C LEU A 20 26.04 1.16 -4.48
N SER A 21 27.34 1.24 -4.74
CA SER A 21 28.16 0.13 -5.20
C SER A 21 28.45 -0.85 -4.04
N GLY A 22 28.69 -2.13 -4.36
CA GLY A 22 28.95 -3.16 -3.34
C GLY A 22 30.17 -2.85 -2.45
N GLU A 23 31.15 -2.16 -3.01
CA GLU A 23 32.36 -1.72 -2.31
C GLU A 23 32.08 -0.58 -1.31
N GLU A 24 31.15 0.33 -1.61
CA GLU A 24 30.74 1.40 -0.71
C GLU A 24 29.99 0.87 0.51
N LEU A 25 29.23 -0.22 0.35
CA LEU A 25 28.50 -0.85 1.45
C LEU A 25 29.43 -1.61 2.41
N VAL A 26 30.46 -2.27 1.87
CA VAL A 26 31.52 -2.87 2.69
C VAL A 26 32.32 -1.79 3.41
N ALA A 27 32.64 -0.69 2.72
CA ALA A 27 33.29 0.46 3.33
C ALA A 27 32.42 1.07 4.45
N MET A 28 31.11 1.22 4.24
CA MET A 28 30.17 1.71 5.26
C MET A 28 29.99 0.73 6.43
N ALA A 29 29.97 -0.58 6.16
CA ALA A 29 29.89 -1.59 7.21
C ALA A 29 31.16 -1.68 8.07
N ALA A 30 32.32 -1.33 7.50
CA ALA A 30 33.63 -1.34 8.15
C ALA A 30 34.04 0.02 8.76
N THR A 31 33.40 1.12 8.37
CA THR A 31 33.73 2.46 8.85
C THR A 31 32.99 2.74 10.14
N GLU A 32 33.71 2.84 11.26
CA GLU A 32 33.14 3.36 12.50
C GLU A 32 32.64 4.80 12.29
N ALA A 33 31.43 5.09 12.78
CA ALA A 33 30.85 6.42 12.68
C ALA A 33 31.82 7.48 13.25
N LEU A 34 32.15 8.49 12.44
CA LEU A 34 33.07 9.59 12.77
C LEU A 34 32.73 10.32 14.09
N PHE A 35 31.50 10.19 14.58
CA PHE A 35 31.01 10.84 15.80
C PHE A 35 30.60 9.86 16.91
N GLY A 36 30.87 8.57 16.75
CA GLY A 36 30.54 7.52 17.72
C GLY A 36 29.05 7.21 17.77
N GLY A 37 28.68 5.95 17.51
CA GLY A 37 27.32 5.44 17.63
C GLY A 37 26.98 4.37 16.59
N ASP A 38 26.10 3.45 16.97
CA ASP A 38 25.57 2.42 16.07
C ASP A 38 24.68 3.09 15.02
N GLN A 39 25.06 3.04 13.73
CA GLN A 39 24.22 3.49 12.62
C GLN A 39 23.20 2.41 12.25
N THR A 40 21.98 2.82 11.91
CA THR A 40 20.96 1.93 11.34
C THR A 40 20.73 2.29 9.88
N PHE A 41 20.86 1.32 8.99
CA PHE A 41 20.72 1.45 7.54
C PHE A 41 19.42 0.79 7.07
N VAL A 42 18.53 1.52 6.40
CA VAL A 42 17.31 0.94 5.82
C VAL A 42 17.52 0.71 4.33
N LEU A 43 17.42 -0.53 3.85
CA LEU A 43 17.63 -0.94 2.47
C LEU A 43 16.32 -1.49 1.88
N GLU A 44 15.77 -0.82 0.87
CA GLU A 44 14.53 -1.21 0.19
C GLU A 44 14.83 -1.89 -1.16
N GLY A 45 14.28 -3.09 -1.39
CA GLY A 45 14.35 -3.79 -2.68
C GLY A 45 15.72 -4.39 -3.07
N ALA A 46 16.60 -4.63 -2.10
CA ALA A 46 17.93 -5.17 -2.33
C ALA A 46 17.93 -6.61 -2.91
N LEU A 47 17.03 -7.48 -2.45
CA LEU A 47 16.98 -8.91 -2.82
C LEU A 47 16.33 -9.15 -4.18
N TYR A 48 15.38 -8.30 -4.58
CA TYR A 48 14.69 -8.42 -5.88
C TYR A 48 15.43 -7.75 -7.04
N SER A 49 16.60 -7.15 -6.78
CA SER A 49 17.45 -6.53 -7.79
C SER A 49 18.34 -7.57 -8.48
N GLU A 50 18.88 -7.25 -9.67
CA GLU A 50 19.87 -8.09 -10.37
C GLU A 50 21.13 -8.39 -9.53
N ARG A 51 21.31 -7.68 -8.41
CA ARG A 51 22.43 -7.77 -7.47
C ARG A 51 22.03 -8.49 -6.17
N GLY A 52 20.90 -9.20 -6.14
CA GLY A 52 20.43 -9.94 -4.97
C GLY A 52 21.38 -11.06 -4.50
N GLU A 53 22.12 -11.68 -5.42
CA GLU A 53 23.13 -12.70 -5.08
C GLU A 53 24.36 -12.09 -4.39
N GLU A 54 24.87 -10.94 -4.89
CA GLU A 54 25.95 -10.17 -4.24
C GLU A 54 25.59 -9.78 -2.81
N PHE A 55 24.32 -9.46 -2.57
CA PHE A 55 23.82 -9.10 -1.26
C PHE A 55 23.83 -10.29 -0.27
N LEU A 56 23.53 -11.50 -0.74
CA LEU A 56 23.55 -12.71 0.11
C LEU A 56 24.97 -13.06 0.56
N ASP A 57 25.97 -12.85 -0.29
CA ASP A 57 27.38 -13.09 0.04
C ASP A 57 27.92 -12.10 1.09
N LEU A 58 27.35 -10.89 1.15
CA LEU A 58 27.74 -9.85 2.11
C LEU A 58 27.05 -9.98 3.48
N LEU A 59 26.14 -10.95 3.66
CA LEU A 59 25.42 -11.16 4.92
C LEU A 59 26.35 -11.45 6.11
N GLU A 60 27.46 -12.14 5.89
CA GLU A 60 28.44 -12.43 6.95
C GLU A 60 29.13 -11.13 7.43
N VAL A 61 29.44 -10.22 6.51
CA VAL A 61 30.02 -8.90 6.80
C VAL A 61 29.03 -8.02 7.58
N PHE A 62 27.74 -8.08 7.24
CA PHE A 62 26.70 -7.36 7.99
C PHE A 62 26.45 -7.95 9.38
N ALA A 63 26.61 -9.25 9.57
CA ALA A 63 26.46 -9.89 10.87
C ALA A 63 27.62 -9.56 11.84
N GLU A 64 28.82 -9.34 11.31
CA GLU A 64 30.00 -8.92 12.09
C GLU A 64 30.06 -7.42 12.36
N SER A 65 29.33 -6.61 11.60
CA SER A 65 29.32 -5.15 11.74
C SER A 65 28.60 -4.70 13.03
N PRO A 66 29.06 -3.63 13.70
CA PRO A 66 28.36 -3.04 14.85
C PRO A 66 27.05 -2.32 14.47
N HIS A 67 26.72 -2.22 13.18
CA HIS A 67 25.58 -1.47 12.65
C HIS A 67 24.31 -2.31 12.49
N THR A 68 23.14 -1.67 12.56
CA THR A 68 21.85 -2.35 12.33
C THR A 68 21.43 -2.18 10.88
N PHE A 69 21.09 -3.26 10.18
CA PHE A 69 20.59 -3.20 8.80
C PHE A 69 19.12 -3.65 8.77
N ILE A 70 18.22 -2.77 8.30
CA ILE A 70 16.79 -3.03 8.14
C ILE A 70 16.48 -3.20 6.66
N PHE A 71 16.02 -4.39 6.27
CA PHE A 71 15.68 -4.73 4.90
C PHE A 71 14.16 -4.67 4.69
N VAL A 72 13.71 -3.85 3.76
CA VAL A 72 12.29 -3.72 3.41
C VAL A 72 12.04 -4.40 2.08
N GLU A 73 11.33 -5.53 2.12
CA GLU A 73 11.04 -6.34 0.93
C GLU A 73 9.55 -6.63 0.73
N GLN A 74 9.15 -6.85 -0.53
CA GLN A 74 7.77 -7.23 -0.84
C GLN A 74 7.50 -8.72 -0.57
N LYS A 75 8.49 -9.57 -0.85
CA LYS A 75 8.39 -11.03 -0.73
C LYS A 75 9.79 -11.61 -0.50
N LEU A 76 9.89 -12.57 0.43
CA LEU A 76 11.10 -13.35 0.66
C LEU A 76 10.92 -14.77 0.11
N LEU A 77 11.91 -15.26 -0.63
CA LEU A 77 12.02 -16.68 -0.99
C LEU A 77 12.49 -17.49 0.23
N LYS A 78 12.19 -18.80 0.21
CA LYS A 78 12.52 -19.71 1.33
C LYS A 78 14.03 -19.79 1.58
N ALA A 79 14.84 -19.78 0.51
CA ALA A 79 16.29 -19.79 0.60
C ALA A 79 16.86 -18.53 1.28
N GLU A 80 16.32 -17.35 0.94
CA GLU A 80 16.72 -16.07 1.51
C GLU A 80 16.32 -15.96 2.99
N ALA A 81 15.11 -16.43 3.34
CA ALA A 81 14.65 -16.46 4.73
C ALA A 81 15.49 -17.41 5.60
N ASP A 82 15.97 -18.52 5.04
CA ASP A 82 16.85 -19.46 5.75
C ASP A 82 18.29 -18.93 5.88
N ALA A 83 18.80 -18.19 4.89
CA ALA A 83 20.09 -17.49 4.96
C ALA A 83 20.09 -16.37 6.01
N LEU A 84 19.04 -15.55 6.05
CA LEU A 84 18.89 -14.47 7.03
C LEU A 84 18.74 -15.00 8.46
N LYS A 85 18.04 -16.14 8.65
CA LYS A 85 17.96 -16.82 9.95
C LYS A 85 19.31 -17.36 10.42
N LYS A 86 20.13 -17.88 9.50
CA LYS A 86 21.49 -18.33 9.82
C LYS A 86 22.39 -17.16 10.25
N ALA A 87 22.19 -15.97 9.68
CA ALA A 87 22.89 -14.75 10.04
C ALA A 87 22.38 -14.08 11.34
N GLY A 88 21.41 -14.68 12.06
CA GLY A 88 20.91 -14.12 13.33
C GLY A 88 19.94 -12.95 13.20
N ALA A 89 19.38 -12.72 12.01
CA ALA A 89 18.44 -11.63 11.72
C ALA A 89 17.09 -11.77 12.46
N THR A 90 16.59 -10.68 13.03
CA THR A 90 15.21 -10.60 13.56
C THR A 90 14.26 -10.24 12.42
N ILE A 91 13.39 -11.17 12.02
CA ILE A 91 12.46 -10.99 10.90
C ILE A 91 11.12 -10.45 11.43
N GLU A 92 10.82 -9.16 11.23
CA GLU A 92 9.51 -8.57 11.52
C GLU A 92 8.61 -8.52 10.27
N ILE A 93 7.68 -9.46 10.19
CA ILE A 93 6.70 -9.51 9.10
C ILE A 93 5.57 -8.53 9.42
N GLU A 94 5.66 -7.29 8.94
CA GLU A 94 4.51 -6.38 8.84
C GLU A 94 3.54 -6.92 7.77
N LYS A 95 2.72 -7.90 8.16
CA LYS A 95 1.58 -8.33 7.35
C LYS A 95 0.67 -7.12 7.17
N ALA A 96 0.52 -6.68 5.92
CA ALA A 96 -0.47 -5.67 5.57
C ALA A 96 -1.82 -6.15 6.13
N VAL A 97 -2.35 -5.41 7.10
CA VAL A 97 -3.65 -5.69 7.68
C VAL A 97 -4.64 -5.65 6.52
N LYS A 98 -5.19 -6.80 6.17
CA LYS A 98 -6.32 -6.87 5.24
C LYS A 98 -7.41 -6.05 5.90
N LYS A 99 -7.76 -4.89 5.31
CA LYS A 99 -8.95 -4.15 5.75
C LYS A 99 -10.12 -5.11 5.63
N ASP A 100 -10.74 -5.44 6.76
CA ASP A 100 -11.98 -6.20 6.75
C ASP A 100 -12.99 -5.44 5.89
N TYR A 101 -13.54 -6.13 4.89
CA TYR A 101 -14.50 -5.52 3.98
C TYR A 101 -15.81 -5.31 4.73
N VAL A 102 -16.15 -4.05 4.97
CA VAL A 102 -17.47 -3.66 5.48
C VAL A 102 -18.31 -3.19 4.27
N PHE A 103 -19.52 -3.76 4.14
CA PHE A 103 -20.46 -3.40 3.08
C PHE A 103 -21.04 -2.01 3.35
N ASP A 104 -21.00 -1.11 2.35
CA ASP A 104 -21.46 0.28 2.46
C ASP A 104 -20.78 1.09 3.59
N ASN A 105 -19.43 1.08 3.62
CA ASN A 105 -18.59 1.79 4.59
C ASN A 105 -19.02 3.23 4.92
N PHE A 106 -19.57 3.94 3.93
CA PHE A 106 -19.89 5.36 4.02
C PHE A 106 -21.40 5.66 3.95
N GLY A 107 -22.25 4.63 4.04
CA GLY A 107 -23.71 4.80 4.09
C GLY A 107 -24.33 5.35 2.80
N VAL A 108 -23.67 5.20 1.66
CA VAL A 108 -24.06 5.71 0.35
C VAL A 108 -25.37 5.08 -0.11
N ALA A 109 -25.52 3.75 0.08
CA ALA A 109 -26.77 3.07 -0.27
C ALA A 109 -27.91 3.48 0.66
N GLY A 110 -27.63 3.69 1.95
CA GLY A 110 -28.59 4.24 2.90
C GLY A 110 -29.10 5.63 2.50
N ALA A 111 -28.17 6.52 2.13
CA ALA A 111 -28.48 7.89 1.72
C ALA A 111 -29.28 7.96 0.41
N LEU A 112 -28.92 7.15 -0.60
CA LEU A 112 -29.70 7.00 -1.83
C LEU A 112 -31.13 6.54 -1.50
N GLY A 113 -31.27 5.60 -0.56
CA GLY A 113 -32.54 5.08 -0.08
C GLY A 113 -33.50 6.14 0.43
N ARG A 114 -32.94 7.11 1.17
CA ARG A 114 -33.69 8.22 1.75
C ARG A 114 -33.82 9.42 0.80
N LYS A 115 -33.23 9.35 -0.39
CA LYS A 115 -33.07 10.49 -1.32
C LYS A 115 -32.45 11.72 -0.65
N ASP A 116 -31.54 11.49 0.28
CA ASP A 116 -30.84 12.56 0.99
C ASP A 116 -29.61 12.98 0.19
N LYS A 117 -29.75 14.05 -0.58
CA LYS A 117 -28.70 14.58 -1.48
C LYS A 117 -27.40 14.88 -0.73
N LYS A 118 -27.50 15.49 0.46
CA LYS A 118 -26.34 15.95 1.22
C LYS A 118 -25.57 14.76 1.76
N SER A 119 -26.28 13.82 2.40
CA SER A 119 -25.65 12.60 2.91
C SER A 119 -25.11 11.72 1.79
N LEU A 120 -25.78 11.69 0.64
CA LEU A 120 -25.32 10.93 -0.52
C LEU A 120 -24.02 11.50 -1.09
N TRP A 121 -23.96 12.82 -1.27
CA TRP A 121 -22.75 13.49 -1.75
C TRP A 121 -21.58 13.34 -0.77
N LEU A 122 -21.82 13.54 0.54
CA LEU A 122 -20.80 13.33 1.57
C LEU A 122 -20.27 11.89 1.59
N GLY A 123 -21.17 10.89 1.48
CA GLY A 123 -20.77 9.49 1.43
C GLY A 123 -19.96 9.16 0.18
N LEU A 124 -20.32 9.72 -0.98
CA LEU A 124 -19.57 9.56 -2.23
C LEU A 124 -18.16 10.13 -2.10
N THR A 125 -18.04 11.39 -1.68
CA THR A 125 -16.73 12.04 -1.49
C THR A 125 -15.88 11.30 -0.46
N ALA A 126 -16.47 10.79 0.63
CA ALA A 126 -15.74 9.99 1.62
C ALA A 126 -15.24 8.66 1.03
N SER A 127 -16.05 8.01 0.20
CA SER A 127 -15.70 6.77 -0.50
C SER A 127 -14.52 6.98 -1.45
N PHE A 128 -14.58 8.01 -2.29
CA PHE A 128 -13.50 8.30 -3.24
C PHE A 128 -12.21 8.74 -2.54
N ARG A 129 -12.31 9.55 -1.48
CA ARG A 129 -11.14 9.90 -0.65
C ARG A 129 -10.50 8.70 0.05
N ALA A 130 -11.28 7.66 0.34
CA ALA A 130 -10.78 6.41 0.90
C ALA A 130 -10.15 5.47 -0.15
N GLY A 131 -10.19 5.85 -1.44
CA GLY A 131 -9.67 5.06 -2.55
C GLY A 131 -10.61 3.95 -3.05
N GLU A 132 -11.90 4.03 -2.72
CA GLU A 132 -12.90 3.12 -3.27
C GLU A 132 -13.06 3.36 -4.78
N LYS A 133 -13.10 2.28 -5.56
CA LYS A 133 -13.28 2.38 -7.02
C LYS A 133 -14.67 2.90 -7.36
N ALA A 134 -14.75 3.86 -8.28
CA ALA A 134 -15.99 4.46 -8.74
C ALA A 134 -17.01 3.42 -9.24
N GLU A 135 -16.55 2.36 -9.91
CA GLU A 135 -17.38 1.27 -10.40
C GLU A 135 -17.99 0.44 -9.26
N ALA A 136 -17.26 0.24 -8.17
CA ALA A 136 -17.76 -0.48 -7.00
C ALA A 136 -18.89 0.32 -6.33
N VAL A 137 -18.69 1.63 -6.18
CA VAL A 137 -19.71 2.54 -5.62
C VAL A 137 -20.93 2.67 -6.55
N ALA A 138 -20.71 2.77 -7.87
CA ALA A 138 -21.79 2.75 -8.86
C ALA A 138 -22.60 1.44 -8.84
N GLY A 139 -21.92 0.30 -8.66
CA GLY A 139 -22.54 -1.01 -8.50
C GLY A 139 -23.42 -1.08 -7.25
N LEU A 140 -22.93 -0.57 -6.12
CA LEU A 140 -23.67 -0.48 -4.87
C LEU A 140 -24.94 0.38 -5.01
N LEU A 141 -24.83 1.55 -5.65
CA LEU A 141 -25.97 2.42 -5.96
C LEU A 141 -26.98 1.73 -6.88
N CYS A 142 -26.51 1.04 -7.92
CA CYS A 142 -27.36 0.28 -8.85
C CYS A 142 -28.14 -0.82 -8.12
N TRP A 143 -27.47 -1.58 -7.26
CA TRP A 143 -28.12 -2.60 -6.42
C TRP A 143 -29.19 -1.95 -5.54
N LYS A 144 -28.87 -0.84 -4.87
CA LYS A 144 -29.83 -0.15 -4.00
C LYS A 144 -31.05 0.37 -4.76
N ALA A 145 -30.85 0.95 -5.95
CA ALA A 145 -31.95 1.37 -6.82
C ALA A 145 -32.88 0.21 -7.18
N ARG A 146 -32.32 -0.97 -7.50
CA ARG A 146 -33.09 -2.18 -7.78
C ARG A 146 -33.80 -2.72 -6.54
N ALA A 147 -33.15 -2.68 -5.37
CA ALA A 147 -33.76 -3.07 -4.10
C ALA A 147 -34.97 -2.19 -3.74
N MET A 148 -34.94 -0.91 -4.10
CA MET A 148 -36.07 0.01 -3.99
C MET A 148 -37.13 -0.16 -5.08
N LYS A 149 -36.89 -1.03 -6.07
CA LYS A 149 -37.71 -1.19 -7.28
C LYS A 149 -37.84 0.10 -8.11
N ASP A 150 -36.89 1.04 -7.98
CA ASP A 150 -36.85 2.26 -8.78
C ASP A 150 -36.10 2.02 -10.09
N VAL A 151 -36.86 1.61 -11.11
CA VAL A 151 -36.33 1.29 -12.45
C VAL A 151 -35.73 2.51 -13.14
N LYS A 152 -36.28 3.71 -12.89
CA LYS A 152 -35.78 4.95 -13.49
C LYS A 152 -34.39 5.27 -12.95
N LEU A 153 -34.24 5.22 -11.63
CA LEU A 153 -32.97 5.45 -10.94
C LEU A 153 -31.91 4.43 -11.36
N SER A 154 -32.29 3.14 -11.44
CA SER A 154 -31.36 2.11 -11.89
C SER A 154 -30.88 2.33 -13.33
N ARG A 155 -31.76 2.77 -14.23
CA ARG A 155 -31.37 3.05 -15.63
C ARG A 155 -30.47 4.26 -15.74
N GLU A 156 -30.72 5.29 -14.94
CA GLU A 156 -29.88 6.49 -14.89
C GLU A 156 -28.45 6.15 -14.43
N LEU A 157 -28.31 5.38 -13.35
CA LEU A 157 -27.00 4.93 -12.85
C LEU A 157 -26.24 4.07 -13.86
N VAL A 158 -26.93 3.13 -14.53
CA VAL A 158 -26.33 2.33 -15.62
C VAL A 158 -25.89 3.21 -16.78
N LYS A 159 -26.66 4.24 -17.11
CA LYS A 159 -26.27 5.20 -18.16
C LYS A 159 -25.01 5.96 -17.78
N LEU A 160 -24.88 6.44 -16.54
CA LEU A 160 -23.66 7.15 -16.08
C LEU A 160 -22.41 6.27 -16.21
N TYR A 161 -22.53 4.98 -15.87
CA TYR A 161 -21.44 4.01 -16.05
C TYR A 161 -20.99 3.92 -17.52
N HIS A 162 -21.95 3.77 -18.44
CA HIS A 162 -21.65 3.71 -19.87
C HIS A 162 -21.12 5.03 -20.43
N ASP A 163 -21.66 6.16 -19.99
CA ASP A 163 -21.22 7.48 -20.41
C ASP A 163 -19.75 7.71 -19.98
N SER A 164 -19.37 7.25 -18.79
CA SER A 164 -17.97 7.28 -18.36
C SER A 164 -17.07 6.42 -19.26
N HIS A 165 -17.47 5.18 -19.58
CA HIS A 165 -16.71 4.31 -20.47
C HIS A 165 -16.63 4.83 -21.91
N ARG A 166 -17.57 5.69 -22.31
CA ARG A 166 -17.58 6.37 -23.61
C ARG A 166 -16.74 7.66 -23.62
N GLY A 167 -16.13 8.02 -22.50
CA GLY A 167 -15.31 9.23 -22.38
C GLY A 167 -16.09 10.53 -22.18
N VAL A 168 -17.37 10.47 -21.78
CA VAL A 168 -18.19 11.68 -21.51
C VAL A 168 -17.71 12.41 -20.26
N GLY A 169 -17.06 11.71 -19.33
CA GLY A 169 -16.47 12.26 -18.13
C GLY A 169 -16.03 11.17 -17.16
N ASP A 170 -15.29 11.58 -16.14
CA ASP A 170 -14.90 10.67 -15.07
C ASP A 170 -16.12 10.18 -14.26
N LEU A 171 -16.12 8.90 -13.87
CA LEU A 171 -17.28 8.30 -13.22
C LEU A 171 -17.53 8.89 -11.83
N GLU A 172 -16.49 9.26 -11.09
CA GLU A 172 -16.64 9.90 -9.77
C GLU A 172 -17.39 11.23 -9.92
N LEU A 173 -16.93 12.07 -10.85
CA LEU A 173 -17.56 13.37 -11.14
C LEU A 173 -19.01 13.22 -11.63
N LEU A 174 -19.29 12.20 -12.44
CA LEU A 174 -20.64 11.92 -12.92
C LEU A 174 -21.57 11.48 -11.78
N LEU A 175 -21.09 10.66 -10.85
CA LEU A 175 -21.84 10.25 -9.66
C LEU A 175 -22.06 11.41 -8.68
N GLU A 176 -21.08 12.26 -8.48
CA GLU A 176 -21.24 13.48 -7.66
C GLU A 176 -22.29 14.41 -8.27
N ARG A 177 -22.21 14.68 -9.58
CA ARG A 177 -23.19 15.50 -10.29
C ARG A 177 -24.59 14.90 -10.21
N PHE A 178 -24.71 13.58 -10.26
CA PHE A 178 -25.97 12.87 -10.07
C PHE A 178 -26.52 13.07 -8.67
N ALA A 179 -25.70 12.90 -7.62
CA ALA A 179 -26.12 13.09 -6.23
C ALA A 179 -26.65 14.50 -5.95
N LEU A 180 -26.06 15.51 -6.58
CA LEU A 180 -26.49 16.91 -6.44
C LEU A 180 -27.83 17.21 -7.16
N LYS A 181 -28.23 16.39 -8.14
CA LYS A 181 -29.46 16.56 -8.93
C LYS A 181 -30.66 15.79 -8.42
N LEU A 182 -30.41 14.73 -7.64
CA LEU A 182 -31.40 13.79 -7.10
C LEU A 182 -32.50 14.47 -6.29
#